data_AF-A0A6I6JAI6-F1
#
_entry.id   AF-A0A6I6JAI6-F1
#
_cell.length_a   1.000
_cell.length_b   1.000
_cell.length_c   1.000
_cell.angle_alpha   90.00
_cell.angle_beta   90.00
_cell.angle_gamma   90.00
#
_symmetry.space_group_name_H-M   'P 1'
#
loop_
_entity.id
_entity.type
_entity.pdbx_description
1 polymer ?
#
loop_
_entity_poly.entity_id
_entity_poly.type
_entity_poly.pdbx_seq_one_letter_code
_entity_poly.pdbx_strand_id
1 'polypeptide(L)'
;MKREDEILERLDRLEALMTPLAESARTMSEFKEELAPRVNELVRHVIVELAEIDSDFQLSDLTRLGKDMLRNIRNIDFALNQMKNLIDFVQTAEPLMKITVPHYINRLDELEQKGVFALLRTGLATLEKLAETYSPEEIEEICATLVKLTGVLRKLGSPEAAGFVEHMASLPGRVDLSRAEAVGAMDLFRAMGDEEVRKGLGVLMQLTKAMAPA
;
A
#
# COMPACT_ATOMS: atom_id res chain seq x y z
N MET A 1 18.23 -6.79 -62.65
CA MET A 1 18.44 -7.51 -61.38
C MET A 1 18.12 -6.63 -60.17
N LYS A 2 19.02 -5.82 -59.58
CA LYS A 2 18.70 -5.09 -58.32
C LYS A 2 17.43 -4.20 -58.30
N ARG A 3 17.02 -3.62 -59.44
CA ARG A 3 15.81 -2.78 -59.53
C ARG A 3 14.52 -3.57 -59.69
N GLU A 4 14.56 -4.74 -60.30
CA GLU A 4 13.38 -5.58 -60.52
C GLU A 4 12.97 -6.28 -59.23
N ASP A 5 13.96 -6.78 -58.47
CA ASP A 5 13.75 -7.38 -57.16
C ASP A 5 13.17 -6.36 -56.15
N GLU A 6 13.63 -5.11 -56.20
CA GLU A 6 13.09 -4.04 -55.34
C GLU A 6 11.66 -3.62 -55.72
N ILE A 7 11.30 -3.69 -57.01
CA ILE A 7 9.95 -3.42 -57.48
C ILE A 7 8.99 -4.53 -57.06
N LEU A 8 9.40 -5.80 -57.19
CA LEU A 8 8.62 -6.96 -56.75
C LEU A 8 8.38 -6.92 -55.23
N GLU A 9 9.40 -6.61 -54.43
CA GLU A 9 9.26 -6.50 -52.97
C GLU A 9 8.37 -5.33 -52.52
N ARG A 10 8.25 -4.27 -53.33
CA ARG A 10 7.31 -3.16 -53.09
C ARG A 10 5.88 -3.53 -53.51
N LEU A 11 5.73 -4.28 -54.58
CA LEU A 11 4.45 -4.83 -55.04
C LEU A 11 3.89 -5.83 -54.04
N ASP A 12 4.71 -6.76 -53.54
CA ASP A 12 4.31 -7.74 -52.52
C ASP A 12 3.91 -7.05 -51.21
N ARG A 13 4.58 -5.95 -50.83
CA ARG A 13 4.18 -5.13 -49.67
C ARG A 13 2.88 -4.37 -49.88
N LEU A 14 2.67 -3.83 -51.08
CA LEU A 14 1.41 -3.19 -51.45
C LEU A 14 0.26 -4.20 -51.48
N GLU A 15 0.51 -5.40 -51.97
CA GLU A 15 -0.47 -6.49 -51.99
C GLU A 15 -0.79 -6.95 -50.56
N ALA A 16 0.22 -7.17 -49.71
CA ALA A 16 0.01 -7.51 -48.29
C ALA A 16 -0.78 -6.44 -47.51
N LEU A 17 -0.68 -5.17 -47.89
CA LEU A 17 -1.46 -4.08 -47.30
C LEU A 17 -2.86 -3.95 -47.92
N MET A 18 -3.03 -4.30 -49.21
CA MET A 18 -4.31 -4.22 -49.90
C MET A 18 -5.21 -5.43 -49.64
N THR A 19 -4.68 -6.62 -49.37
CA THR A 19 -5.47 -7.82 -49.07
C THR A 19 -6.45 -7.64 -47.89
N PRO A 20 -6.04 -7.17 -46.69
CA PRO A 20 -6.97 -6.95 -45.59
C PRO A 20 -7.98 -5.82 -45.86
N LEU A 21 -7.60 -4.83 -46.68
CA LEU A 21 -8.51 -3.76 -47.12
C LEU A 21 -9.54 -4.27 -48.13
N ALA A 22 -9.12 -5.15 -49.05
CA ALA A 22 -10.00 -5.78 -50.03
C ALA A 22 -10.96 -6.78 -49.38
N GLU A 23 -10.52 -7.55 -48.39
CA GLU A 23 -11.38 -8.43 -47.59
C GLU A 23 -12.40 -7.65 -46.77
N SER A 24 -12.00 -6.53 -46.16
CA SER A 24 -12.91 -5.63 -45.46
C SER A 24 -13.95 -5.00 -46.40
N ALA A 25 -13.52 -4.55 -47.58
CA ALA A 25 -14.41 -4.02 -48.62
C ALA A 25 -15.41 -5.07 -49.13
N ARG A 26 -14.97 -6.33 -49.28
CA ARG A 26 -15.81 -7.45 -49.68
C ARG A 26 -16.83 -7.82 -48.60
N THR A 27 -16.42 -7.87 -47.34
CA THR A 27 -17.30 -8.11 -46.18
C THR A 27 -18.38 -7.03 -46.08
N MET A 28 -18.01 -5.77 -46.34
CA MET A 28 -18.95 -4.65 -46.40
C MET A 28 -19.92 -4.74 -47.59
N SER A 29 -19.46 -5.27 -48.72
CA SER A 29 -20.29 -5.52 -49.91
C SER A 29 -21.29 -6.65 -49.69
N GLU A 30 -20.85 -7.75 -49.07
CA GLU A 30 -21.69 -8.90 -48.75
C GLU A 30 -22.74 -8.52 -47.70
N PHE A 31 -22.34 -7.78 -46.65
CA PHE A 31 -23.28 -7.19 -45.67
C PHE A 31 -24.31 -6.28 -46.33
N LYS A 32 -23.90 -5.49 -47.33
CA LYS A 32 -24.81 -4.63 -48.11
C LYS A 32 -25.76 -5.45 -48.97
N GLU A 33 -25.32 -6.52 -49.61
CA GLU A 33 -26.17 -7.41 -50.41
C GLU A 33 -27.15 -8.21 -49.55
N GLU A 34 -26.74 -8.65 -48.36
CA GLU A 34 -27.60 -9.39 -47.43
C GLU A 34 -28.62 -8.48 -46.72
N LEU A 35 -28.24 -7.25 -46.38
CA LEU A 35 -29.14 -6.29 -45.75
C LEU A 35 -30.05 -5.58 -46.75
N ALA A 36 -29.60 -5.29 -47.97
CA ALA A 36 -30.38 -4.55 -48.96
C ALA A 36 -31.84 -5.04 -49.12
N PRO A 37 -32.12 -6.36 -49.25
CA PRO A 37 -33.49 -6.84 -49.34
C PRO A 37 -34.23 -6.80 -47.98
N ARG A 38 -33.56 -6.99 -46.85
CA ARG A 38 -34.18 -7.05 -45.51
C ARG A 38 -34.40 -5.69 -44.85
N VAL A 39 -33.70 -4.65 -45.28
CA VAL A 39 -33.85 -3.28 -44.77
C VAL A 39 -35.28 -2.79 -44.96
N ASN A 40 -35.91 -3.08 -46.10
CA ASN A 40 -37.29 -2.67 -46.36
C ASN A 40 -38.29 -3.36 -45.40
N GLU A 41 -38.09 -4.63 -45.09
CA GLU A 41 -38.94 -5.36 -44.14
C GLU A 41 -38.72 -4.89 -42.70
N LEU A 42 -37.47 -4.68 -42.29
CA LEU A 42 -37.12 -4.14 -40.98
C LEU A 42 -37.69 -2.74 -40.76
N VAL A 43 -37.57 -1.85 -41.75
CA VAL A 43 -38.16 -0.50 -41.70
C VAL A 43 -39.67 -0.60 -41.54
N ARG A 44 -40.33 -1.51 -42.28
CA ARG A 44 -41.78 -1.72 -42.16
C ARG A 44 -42.18 -2.26 -40.79
N HIS A 45 -41.42 -3.21 -40.25
CA HIS A 45 -41.73 -3.85 -38.98
C HIS A 45 -41.55 -2.87 -37.80
N VAL A 46 -40.47 -2.10 -37.84
CA VAL A 46 -40.21 -1.02 -36.88
C VAL A 46 -41.30 0.05 -36.95
N ILE A 47 -41.78 0.42 -38.14
CA ILE A 47 -42.91 1.38 -38.27
C ILE A 47 -44.20 0.81 -37.66
N VAL A 48 -44.46 -0.49 -37.79
CA VAL A 48 -45.67 -1.12 -37.25
C VAL A 48 -45.58 -1.27 -35.73
N GLU A 49 -44.47 -1.76 -35.18
CA GLU A 49 -44.28 -1.85 -33.72
C GLU A 49 -44.25 -0.46 -33.06
N LEU A 50 -43.63 0.53 -33.69
CA LEU A 50 -43.63 1.91 -33.18
C LEU A 50 -45.00 2.59 -33.27
N ALA A 51 -45.89 2.14 -34.17
CA ALA A 51 -47.27 2.60 -34.24
C ALA A 51 -48.18 1.96 -33.17
N GLU A 52 -47.73 0.86 -32.53
CA GLU A 52 -48.40 0.23 -31.39
C GLU A 52 -47.98 0.85 -30.04
N ILE A 53 -46.87 1.59 -29.99
CA ILE A 53 -46.48 2.40 -28.83
C ILE A 53 -47.42 3.61 -28.78
N ASP A 54 -48.05 3.80 -27.62
CA ASP A 54 -49.11 4.79 -27.36
C ASP A 54 -48.83 6.18 -27.97
N SER A 55 -49.92 6.89 -28.28
CA SER A 55 -50.15 8.11 -29.09
C SER A 55 -49.13 9.28 -29.18
N ASP A 56 -47.95 9.18 -28.57
CA ASP A 56 -46.88 10.19 -28.56
C ASP A 56 -45.81 10.01 -29.65
N PHE A 57 -45.77 8.87 -30.36
CA PHE A 57 -44.75 8.63 -31.37
C PHE A 57 -45.21 9.02 -32.79
N GLN A 58 -44.63 10.08 -33.36
CA GLN A 58 -44.92 10.52 -34.73
C GLN A 58 -43.77 10.15 -35.68
N LEU A 59 -44.09 9.87 -36.95
CA LEU A 59 -43.08 9.62 -37.99
C LEU A 59 -42.08 10.78 -38.13
N SER A 60 -42.49 12.00 -37.78
CA SER A 60 -41.63 13.19 -37.68
C SER A 60 -40.53 13.05 -36.62
N ASP A 61 -40.75 12.30 -35.55
CA ASP A 61 -39.77 12.08 -34.48
C ASP A 61 -38.59 11.24 -34.96
N LEU A 62 -38.83 10.25 -35.82
CA LEU A 62 -37.75 9.50 -36.50
C LEU A 62 -36.91 10.42 -37.38
N THR A 63 -37.54 11.33 -38.13
CA THR A 63 -36.79 12.27 -38.97
C THR A 63 -36.01 13.29 -38.14
N ARG A 64 -36.55 13.71 -36.98
CA ARG A 64 -35.88 14.59 -36.02
C ARG A 64 -34.70 13.89 -35.37
N LEU A 65 -34.88 12.67 -34.88
CA LEU A 65 -33.82 11.84 -34.30
C LEU A 65 -32.71 11.57 -35.32
N GLY A 66 -33.05 11.25 -36.56
CA GLY A 66 -32.07 11.11 -37.64
C GLY A 66 -31.28 12.40 -37.90
N LYS A 67 -31.95 13.56 -37.92
CA LYS A 67 -31.28 14.87 -38.04
C LYS A 67 -30.41 15.17 -36.83
N ASP A 68 -30.85 14.85 -35.62
CA ASP A 68 -30.10 15.08 -34.38
C ASP A 68 -28.86 14.19 -34.30
N MET A 69 -28.96 12.93 -34.74
CA MET A 69 -27.80 12.04 -34.90
C MET A 69 -26.81 12.57 -35.93
N LEU A 70 -27.28 13.02 -37.09
CA LEU A 70 -26.41 13.62 -38.13
C LEU A 70 -25.76 14.92 -37.63
N ARG A 71 -26.50 15.75 -36.88
CA ARG A 71 -26.00 16.99 -36.29
C ARG A 71 -24.97 16.71 -35.20
N ASN A 72 -25.16 15.66 -34.42
CA ASN A 72 -24.28 15.23 -33.34
C ASN A 72 -23.24 14.17 -33.77
N ILE A 73 -23.08 13.93 -35.08
CA ILE A 73 -22.15 12.91 -35.58
C ILE A 73 -20.72 13.13 -35.07
N ARG A 74 -20.32 14.39 -34.87
CA ARG A 74 -19.02 14.76 -34.28
C ARG A 74 -18.89 14.35 -32.81
N ASN A 75 -19.97 14.46 -32.04
CA ASN A 75 -19.96 14.04 -30.63
C ASN A 75 -19.96 12.52 -30.52
N ILE A 76 -20.68 11.84 -31.42
CA ILE A 76 -20.67 10.37 -31.52
C ILE A 76 -19.26 9.89 -31.91
N ASP A 77 -18.65 10.50 -32.93
CA ASP A 77 -17.28 10.21 -33.35
C ASP A 77 -16.29 10.44 -32.21
N PHE A 78 -16.42 11.56 -31.48
CA PHE A 78 -15.61 11.82 -30.29
C PHE A 78 -15.78 10.74 -29.22
N ALA A 79 -17.01 10.31 -28.91
CA ALA A 79 -17.27 9.25 -27.93
C ALA A 79 -16.68 7.90 -28.36
N LEU A 80 -16.80 7.56 -29.65
CA LEU A 80 -16.20 6.34 -30.22
C LEU A 80 -14.67 6.39 -30.16
N ASN A 81 -14.07 7.54 -30.45
CA ASN A 81 -12.63 7.75 -30.30
C ASN A 81 -12.18 7.66 -28.84
N GLN A 82 -12.98 8.18 -27.90
CA GLN A 82 -12.69 8.07 -26.48
C GLN A 82 -12.78 6.61 -25.98
N MET A 83 -13.74 5.83 -26.50
CA MET A 83 -13.82 4.39 -26.23
C MET A 83 -12.60 3.65 -26.77
N LYS A 84 -12.14 3.97 -27.98
CA LYS A 84 -10.89 3.42 -28.53
C LYS A 84 -9.70 3.74 -27.61
N ASN A 85 -9.55 4.99 -27.19
CA ASN A 85 -8.50 5.39 -26.25
C ASN A 85 -8.58 4.63 -24.91
N LEU A 86 -9.79 4.36 -24.40
CA LEU A 86 -9.98 3.57 -23.18
C LEU A 86 -9.57 2.11 -23.37
N ILE A 87 -9.93 1.51 -24.51
CA ILE A 87 -9.52 0.14 -24.85
C ILE A 87 -8.00 0.07 -24.97
N ASP A 88 -7.38 1.03 -25.65
CA ASP A 88 -5.92 1.12 -25.80
C ASP A 88 -5.24 1.29 -24.43
N PHE A 89 -5.81 2.11 -23.54
CA PHE A 89 -5.35 2.25 -22.16
C PHE A 89 -5.47 0.93 -21.38
N VAL A 90 -6.61 0.25 -21.45
CA VAL A 90 -6.81 -1.03 -20.76
C VAL A 90 -5.84 -2.09 -21.29
N GLN A 91 -5.64 -2.18 -22.60
CA GLN A 91 -4.67 -3.10 -23.21
C GLN A 91 -3.23 -2.78 -22.78
N THR A 92 -2.90 -1.50 -22.64
CA THR A 92 -1.58 -1.07 -22.16
C THR A 92 -1.39 -1.34 -20.66
N ALA A 93 -2.44 -1.15 -19.86
CA ALA A 93 -2.41 -1.32 -18.41
C ALA A 93 -2.59 -2.78 -17.98
N GLU A 94 -3.22 -3.63 -18.79
CA GLU A 94 -3.51 -5.03 -18.47
C GLU A 94 -2.25 -5.83 -18.10
N PRO A 95 -1.14 -5.79 -18.85
CA PRO A 95 0.09 -6.48 -18.47
C PRO A 95 0.66 -5.97 -17.15
N LEU A 96 0.64 -4.65 -16.93
CA LEU A 96 1.09 -4.04 -15.68
C LEU A 96 0.23 -4.51 -14.51
N MET A 97 -1.09 -4.46 -14.64
CA MET A 97 -2.02 -4.92 -13.61
C MET A 97 -1.84 -6.42 -13.31
N LYS A 98 -1.64 -7.26 -14.33
CA LYS A 98 -1.39 -8.71 -14.14
C LYS A 98 -0.12 -9.00 -13.33
N ILE A 99 0.87 -8.11 -13.34
CA ILE A 99 2.11 -8.26 -12.56
C ILE A 99 1.97 -7.59 -11.19
N THR A 100 1.45 -6.37 -11.18
CA THR A 100 1.43 -5.50 -10.01
C THR A 100 0.34 -5.87 -9.01
N VAL A 101 -0.86 -6.27 -9.46
CA VAL A 101 -1.97 -6.63 -8.57
C VAL A 101 -1.63 -7.85 -7.72
N PRO A 102 -1.13 -8.98 -8.27
CA PRO A 102 -0.72 -10.12 -7.44
C PRO A 102 0.41 -9.78 -6.47
N HIS A 103 1.36 -8.93 -6.88
CA HIS A 103 2.43 -8.48 -6.00
C HIS A 103 1.89 -7.71 -4.77
N TYR A 104 0.95 -6.80 -4.98
CA TYR A 104 0.31 -6.09 -3.86
C TYR A 104 -0.56 -7.00 -3.01
N ILE A 105 -1.33 -7.92 -3.61
CA ILE A 105 -2.13 -8.90 -2.86
C ILE A 105 -1.23 -9.74 -1.95
N ASN A 106 -0.14 -10.30 -2.49
CA ASN A 106 0.81 -11.09 -1.69
C ASN A 106 1.44 -10.26 -0.57
N ARG A 107 1.76 -8.99 -0.84
CA ARG A 107 2.34 -8.11 0.18
C ARG A 107 1.34 -7.72 1.25
N LEU A 108 0.07 -7.52 0.89
CA LEU A 108 -1.02 -7.29 1.85
C LEU A 108 -1.29 -8.57 2.67
N ASP A 109 -1.26 -9.74 2.04
CA ASP A 109 -1.41 -11.03 2.72
C ASP A 109 -0.25 -11.28 3.71
N GLU A 110 1.00 -10.97 3.32
CA GLU A 110 2.14 -11.01 4.25
C GLU A 110 1.95 -10.07 5.45
N LEU A 111 1.42 -8.87 5.23
CA LEU A 111 1.13 -7.92 6.31
C LEU A 111 0.00 -8.43 7.21
N GLU A 112 -1.01 -9.07 6.63
CA GLU A 112 -2.10 -9.70 7.37
C GLU A 112 -1.60 -10.89 8.20
N GLN A 113 -0.82 -11.81 7.61
CA GLN A 113 -0.21 -12.95 8.31
C GLN A 113 0.72 -12.51 9.45
N LYS A 114 1.47 -11.41 9.25
CA LYS A 114 2.29 -10.79 10.30
C LYS A 114 1.46 -10.06 11.36
N GLY A 115 0.14 -10.02 11.22
CA GLY A 115 -0.78 -9.38 12.16
C GLY A 115 -0.74 -7.85 12.13
N VAL A 116 -0.15 -7.23 11.10
CA VAL A 116 0.04 -5.78 11.01
C VAL A 116 -1.30 -5.06 10.98
N PHE A 117 -2.30 -5.58 10.25
CA PHE A 117 -3.64 -4.98 10.23
C PHE A 117 -4.36 -5.10 11.58
N ALA A 118 -4.20 -6.23 12.28
CA ALA A 118 -4.77 -6.40 13.62
C ALA A 118 -4.12 -5.43 14.61
N LEU A 119 -2.80 -5.24 14.53
CA LEU A 119 -2.07 -4.27 15.35
C LEU A 119 -2.47 -2.83 15.02
N LEU A 120 -2.62 -2.48 13.75
CA LEU A 120 -3.12 -1.17 13.33
C LEU A 120 -4.53 -0.91 13.84
N ARG A 121 -5.45 -1.86 13.68
CA ARG A 121 -6.83 -1.73 14.18
C ARG A 121 -6.87 -1.56 15.70
N THR A 122 -6.09 -2.35 16.43
CA THR A 122 -6.00 -2.27 17.88
C THR A 122 -5.36 -0.96 18.32
N GLY A 123 -4.31 -0.53 17.62
CA GLY A 123 -3.65 0.76 17.85
C GLY A 123 -4.61 1.92 17.66
N LEU A 124 -5.34 1.96 16.54
CA LEU A 124 -6.35 2.99 16.27
C LEU A 124 -7.45 2.99 17.33
N ALA A 125 -8.00 1.83 17.70
CA ALA A 125 -9.02 1.74 18.75
C ALA A 125 -8.48 2.17 20.13
N THR A 126 -7.19 1.94 20.39
CA THR A 126 -6.53 2.40 21.62
C THR A 126 -6.37 3.92 21.60
N LEU A 127 -5.95 4.49 20.46
CA LEU A 127 -5.85 5.94 20.28
C LEU A 127 -7.22 6.63 20.41
N GLU A 128 -8.27 6.02 19.87
CA GLU A 128 -9.65 6.52 20.01
C GLU A 128 -10.07 6.56 21.48
N LYS A 129 -9.88 5.46 22.23
CA LYS A 129 -10.14 5.42 23.68
C LYS A 129 -9.32 6.44 24.48
N LEU A 130 -8.06 6.63 24.10
CA LEU A 130 -7.20 7.64 24.72
C LEU A 130 -7.75 9.04 24.45
N ALA A 131 -8.15 9.33 23.21
CA ALA A 131 -8.73 10.63 22.84
C ALA A 131 -10.11 10.90 23.47
N GLU A 132 -10.89 9.86 23.77
CA GLU A 132 -12.14 9.98 24.52
C GLU A 132 -11.92 10.24 26.02
N THR A 133 -10.83 9.73 26.58
CA THR A 133 -10.57 9.75 28.03
C THR A 133 -9.69 10.92 28.44
N TYR A 134 -8.77 11.34 27.58
CA TYR A 134 -7.73 12.32 27.87
C TYR A 134 -7.76 13.45 26.85
N SER A 135 -7.44 14.66 27.30
CA SER A 135 -7.30 15.79 26.39
C SER A 135 -6.06 15.63 25.49
N PRO A 136 -6.00 16.33 24.34
CA PRO A 136 -4.82 16.31 23.48
C PRO A 136 -3.52 16.67 24.22
N GLU A 137 -3.59 17.61 25.16
CA GLU A 137 -2.46 18.05 25.98
C GLU A 137 -1.99 16.95 26.95
N GLU A 138 -2.92 16.20 27.56
CA GLU A 138 -2.60 15.08 28.45
C GLU A 138 -1.94 13.93 27.68
N ILE A 139 -2.40 13.64 26.47
CA ILE A 139 -1.80 12.62 25.59
C ILE A 139 -0.36 13.02 25.22
N GLU A 140 -0.11 14.30 24.96
CA GLU A 140 1.24 14.80 24.67
C GLU A 140 2.17 14.65 25.88
N GLU A 141 1.69 14.96 27.09
CA GLU A 141 2.46 14.79 28.32
C GLU A 141 2.79 13.32 28.61
N ILE A 142 1.82 12.41 28.41
CA ILE A 142 2.02 10.96 28.53
C ILE A 142 3.07 10.48 27.53
N CYS A 143 2.95 10.89 26.26
CA CYS A 143 3.93 10.54 25.22
C CYS A 143 5.33 11.05 25.57
N ALA A 144 5.45 12.31 26.01
CA ALA A 144 6.72 12.90 26.41
C ALA A 144 7.35 12.15 27.60
N THR A 145 6.53 11.71 28.55
CA THR A 145 6.98 10.93 29.71
C THR A 145 7.44 9.53 29.30
N LEU A 146 6.73 8.86 28.38
CA LEU A 146 7.18 7.57 27.83
C LEU A 146 8.55 7.68 27.13
N VAL A 147 8.78 8.76 26.36
CA VAL A 147 10.09 9.01 25.75
C VAL A 147 11.18 9.23 26.81
N LYS A 148 10.90 9.96 27.90
CA LYS A 148 11.84 10.10 29.02
C LYS A 148 12.15 8.75 29.67
N LEU A 149 11.13 7.92 29.90
CA LEU A 149 11.29 6.58 30.50
C LEU A 149 12.10 5.65 29.61
N THR A 150 11.92 5.68 28.29
CA THR A 150 12.78 4.90 27.38
C THR A 150 14.25 5.34 27.44
N GLY A 151 14.50 6.65 27.64
CA GLY A 151 15.86 7.15 27.91
C GLY A 151 16.46 6.61 29.21
N VAL A 152 15.66 6.46 30.26
CA VAL A 152 16.08 5.82 31.53
C VAL A 152 16.33 4.33 31.33
N LEU A 153 15.43 3.61 30.65
CA LEU A 153 15.59 2.20 30.34
C LEU A 153 16.85 1.92 29.51
N ARG A 154 17.16 2.79 28.55
CA ARG A 154 18.41 2.71 27.76
C ARG A 154 19.65 2.90 28.64
N LYS A 155 19.61 3.79 29.64
CA LYS A 155 20.72 3.97 30.60
C LYS A 155 20.88 2.76 31.51
N LEU A 156 19.78 2.12 31.92
CA LEU A 156 19.82 0.88 32.70
C LEU A 156 20.27 -0.33 31.86
N GLY A 157 19.98 -0.34 30.56
CA GLY A 157 20.47 -1.34 29.62
C GLY A 157 21.87 -1.07 29.08
N SER A 158 22.60 -0.08 29.63
CA SER A 158 23.98 0.17 29.21
C SER A 158 24.89 -0.98 29.67
N PRO A 159 25.98 -1.27 28.94
CA PRO A 159 26.93 -2.34 29.32
C PRO A 159 27.47 -2.16 30.75
N GLU A 160 27.67 -0.91 31.17
CA GLU A 160 28.18 -0.54 32.49
C GLU A 160 27.14 -0.83 33.59
N ALA A 161 25.87 -0.48 33.36
CA ALA A 161 24.78 -0.77 34.29
C ALA A 161 24.50 -2.28 34.39
N ALA A 162 24.52 -2.98 33.25
CA ALA A 162 24.39 -4.44 33.21
C ALA A 162 25.53 -5.13 33.97
N GLY A 163 26.78 -4.73 33.75
CA GLY A 163 27.93 -5.28 34.45
C GLY A 163 27.91 -5.00 35.97
N PHE A 164 27.44 -3.83 36.39
CA PHE A 164 27.25 -3.50 37.80
C PHE A 164 26.16 -4.38 38.45
N VAL A 165 25.01 -4.53 37.78
CA VAL A 165 23.91 -5.38 38.25
C VAL A 165 24.34 -6.85 38.33
N GLU A 166 25.05 -7.36 37.34
CA GLU A 166 25.59 -8.73 37.32
C GLU A 166 26.60 -8.94 38.46
N HIS A 167 27.49 -7.96 38.67
CA HIS A 167 28.46 -8.00 39.78
C HIS A 167 27.75 -8.06 41.13
N MET A 168 26.75 -7.20 41.36
CA MET A 168 25.95 -7.17 42.59
C MET A 168 25.11 -8.44 42.78
N ALA A 169 24.51 -8.97 41.72
CA ALA A 169 23.72 -10.20 41.75
C ALA A 169 24.58 -11.45 42.04
N SER A 170 25.88 -11.40 41.76
CA SER A 170 26.83 -12.48 42.08
C SER A 170 27.30 -12.48 43.53
N LEU A 171 27.11 -11.39 44.28
CA LEU A 171 27.58 -11.25 45.67
C LEU A 171 26.93 -12.24 46.65
N PRO A 172 25.61 -12.50 46.62
CA PRO A 172 24.98 -13.47 47.51
C PRO A 172 25.47 -14.90 47.30
N GLY A 173 25.97 -15.24 46.11
CA GLY A 173 26.58 -16.55 45.84
C GLY A 173 28.01 -16.69 46.36
N ARG A 174 28.64 -15.58 46.75
CA ARG A 174 30.03 -15.51 47.23
C ARG A 174 30.14 -15.17 48.71
N VAL A 175 29.05 -14.69 49.31
CA VAL A 175 28.99 -14.25 50.71
C VAL A 175 27.82 -14.95 51.37
N ASP A 176 28.09 -15.73 52.42
CA ASP A 176 27.05 -16.33 53.24
C ASP A 176 26.42 -15.28 54.16
N LEU A 177 25.44 -14.55 53.62
CA LEU A 177 24.71 -13.50 54.33
C LEU A 177 23.93 -14.04 55.55
N SER A 178 23.73 -15.36 55.65
CA SER A 178 23.05 -16.01 56.78
C SER A 178 23.96 -16.15 58.01
N ARG A 179 25.27 -15.95 57.83
CA ARG A 179 26.30 -16.00 58.88
C ARG A 179 26.96 -14.65 59.16
N ALA A 180 26.35 -13.56 58.70
CA ALA A 180 26.87 -12.22 58.94
C ALA A 180 26.79 -11.87 60.44
N GLU A 181 27.90 -12.02 61.15
CA GLU A 181 28.02 -11.61 62.56
C GLU A 181 28.14 -10.07 62.67
N ALA A 182 27.64 -9.53 63.79
CA ALA A 182 27.78 -8.11 64.08
C ALA A 182 29.27 -7.76 64.24
N VAL A 183 29.79 -6.90 63.35
CA VAL A 183 31.17 -6.43 63.42
C VAL A 183 31.33 -5.47 64.61
N GLY A 184 32.13 -5.85 65.62
CA GLY A 184 32.44 -4.99 66.76
C GLY A 184 33.32 -3.81 66.39
N ALA A 185 33.37 -2.77 67.23
CA ALA A 185 34.21 -1.58 66.98
C ALA A 185 35.70 -1.91 66.81
N MET A 186 36.19 -2.94 67.52
CA MET A 186 37.56 -3.44 67.39
C MET A 186 37.76 -4.24 66.10
N ASP A 187 36.78 -5.06 65.71
CA ASP A 187 36.84 -5.85 64.47
C ASP A 187 36.78 -4.95 63.24
N LEU A 188 36.02 -3.85 63.30
CA LEU A 188 36.00 -2.81 62.28
C LEU A 188 37.37 -2.15 62.13
N PHE A 189 38.02 -1.80 63.26
CA PHE A 189 39.37 -1.23 63.24
C PHE A 189 40.40 -2.21 62.68
N ARG A 190 40.28 -3.51 62.99
CA ARG A 190 41.14 -4.56 62.44
C ARG A 190 40.89 -4.80 60.96
N ALA A 191 39.63 -4.79 60.53
CA ALA A 191 39.21 -4.94 59.13
C ALA A 191 39.71 -3.79 58.25
N MET A 192 39.82 -2.57 58.80
CA MET A 192 40.45 -1.43 58.10
C MET A 192 41.94 -1.65 57.78
N GLY A 193 42.61 -2.61 58.45
CA GLY A 193 43.97 -3.03 58.10
C GLY A 193 44.03 -3.94 56.88
N ASP A 194 42.92 -4.57 56.49
CA ASP A 194 42.84 -5.43 55.32
C ASP A 194 42.83 -4.60 54.02
N GLU A 195 43.53 -5.05 52.99
CA GLU A 195 43.62 -4.36 51.71
C GLU A 195 42.32 -4.49 50.90
N GLU A 196 41.61 -5.61 51.01
CA GLU A 196 40.34 -5.85 50.30
C GLU A 196 39.21 -4.98 50.86
N VAL A 197 39.12 -4.87 52.18
CA VAL A 197 38.13 -4.02 52.86
C VAL A 197 38.37 -2.55 52.54
N ARG A 198 39.64 -2.09 52.52
CA ARG A 198 39.99 -0.72 52.11
C ARG A 198 39.63 -0.43 50.65
N LYS A 199 39.85 -1.39 49.75
CA LYS A 199 39.42 -1.26 48.33
C LYS A 199 37.89 -1.18 48.22
N GLY A 200 37.16 -2.03 48.93
CA GLY A 200 35.68 -2.01 48.95
C GLY A 200 35.12 -0.69 49.50
N LEU A 201 35.66 -0.21 50.63
CA LEU A 201 35.32 1.11 51.19
C LEU A 201 35.67 2.24 50.22
N GLY A 202 36.79 2.15 49.50
CA GLY A 202 37.16 3.11 48.45
C GLY A 202 36.13 3.18 47.31
N VAL A 203 35.60 2.03 46.87
CA VAL A 203 34.51 1.97 45.87
C VAL A 203 33.24 2.62 46.43
N LEU A 204 32.85 2.31 47.66
CA LEU A 204 31.69 2.92 48.32
C LEU A 204 31.83 4.44 48.45
N MET A 205 33.03 4.94 48.77
CA MET A 205 33.30 6.37 48.83
C MET A 205 33.19 7.02 47.45
N GLN A 206 33.68 6.38 46.39
CA GLN A 206 33.56 6.90 45.01
C GLN A 206 32.10 6.91 44.54
N LEU A 207 31.32 5.87 44.86
CA LEU A 207 29.88 5.83 44.59
C LEU A 207 29.14 6.93 45.36
N THR A 208 29.45 7.10 46.64
CA THR A 208 28.86 8.17 47.48
C THR A 208 29.21 9.56 46.94
N LYS A 209 30.45 9.74 46.48
CA LYS A 209 30.90 11.00 45.85
C LYS A 209 30.20 11.25 44.51
N ALA A 210 29.91 10.21 43.73
CA ALA A 210 29.18 10.31 42.48
C ALA A 210 27.66 10.57 42.67
N MET A 211 27.11 10.22 43.84
CA MET A 211 25.72 10.50 44.21
C MET A 211 25.51 11.91 44.79
N ALA A 212 26.58 12.62 45.16
CA ALA A 212 26.46 14.01 45.58
C ALA A 212 25.94 14.85 44.40
N PRO A 213 24.85 15.63 44.58
CA PRO A 213 24.42 16.55 43.54
C PRO A 213 25.56 17.54 43.27
N ALA A 214 25.87 17.74 41.97
CA ALA A 214 26.79 18.79 41.54
C ALA A 214 26.24 20.18 41.90
#